data_AF-A0A7C3JEZ0-F1
#
_entry.id   AF-A0A7C3JEZ0-F1
#
_cell.length_a   1.000
_cell.length_b   1.000
_cell.length_c   1.000
_cell.angle_alpha   90.00
_cell.angle_beta   90.00
_cell.angle_gamma   90.00
#
_symmetry.space_group_name_H-M   'P 1'
#
loop_
_entity.id
_entity.type
_entity.pdbx_description
1 polymer ?
#
loop_
_entity_poly.entity_id
_entity_poly.type
_entity_poly.pdbx_seq_one_letter_code
_entity_poly.pdbx_strand_id
1 'polypeptide(L)'
;MHHNKTCILTDSSALFPSLEFEGRSLVHILPLGIQVRDQVVPDSPLLPKATGFHNVIPPEAKTVAPSTDEFCQAYNQLALQYDAILAILPSSHLLDAVQNAMEAAEKARVNADIRIIDSQTCAAGLGFLVQAAAEAISKGFDRFRVYALIRGMITHIYAILCLPNLMNLAKAGKIDPEQSLVAEMLNLAPVFVMENGRLIPVQKARNSRQIVDIFEEFVAEFDQPVQVAITQGSETSELEIKTLKDRLSQNQPRLAINMLSMSPALRNLFGPKCLAIFTLEKVI
;
A
#
# COMPACT_ATOMS: atom_id res chain seq x y z
N MET A 1 33.69 -15.17 -3.32
CA MET A 1 32.60 -14.88 -2.38
C MET A 1 31.31 -15.14 -3.13
N HIS A 2 30.49 -16.10 -2.72
CA HIS A 2 29.15 -16.26 -3.31
C HIS A 2 28.34 -15.01 -2.95
N HIS A 3 28.00 -14.19 -3.94
CA HIS A 3 27.04 -13.11 -3.73
C HIS A 3 25.68 -13.76 -3.41
N ASN A 4 25.26 -13.69 -2.14
CA ASN A 4 23.93 -14.11 -1.70
C ASN A 4 22.89 -13.26 -2.44
N LYS A 5 22.27 -13.81 -3.48
CA LYS A 5 21.28 -13.09 -4.28
C LYS A 5 20.01 -12.96 -3.47
N THR A 6 19.62 -11.72 -3.16
CA THR A 6 18.40 -11.41 -2.44
C THR A 6 17.40 -10.78 -3.41
N CYS A 7 16.15 -11.25 -3.40
CA CYS A 7 15.05 -10.58 -4.06
C CYS A 7 14.02 -10.06 -3.05
N ILE A 8 13.12 -9.23 -3.54
CA ILE A 8 11.99 -8.70 -2.79
C ILE A 8 10.71 -9.29 -3.37
N LEU A 9 9.83 -9.75 -2.48
CA LEU A 9 8.46 -10.12 -2.82
C LEU A 9 7.51 -9.12 -2.17
N THR A 10 6.55 -8.61 -2.91
CA THR A 10 5.45 -7.79 -2.41
C THR A 10 4.16 -8.21 -3.10
N ASP A 11 3.04 -7.60 -2.75
CA ASP A 11 1.80 -7.68 -3.54
C ASP A 11 1.46 -6.37 -4.26
N SER A 12 0.43 -6.41 -5.11
CA SER A 12 -0.01 -5.27 -5.92
C SER A 12 -0.73 -4.16 -5.14
N SER A 13 -0.80 -4.27 -3.80
CA SER A 13 -1.13 -3.12 -2.96
C SER A 13 -0.01 -2.07 -2.95
N ALA A 14 1.22 -2.43 -3.30
CA ALA A 14 2.34 -1.49 -3.38
C ALA A 14 2.17 -0.55 -4.58
N LEU A 15 2.12 0.76 -4.34
CA LEU A 15 2.08 1.78 -5.38
C LEU A 15 3.42 2.52 -5.44
N PHE A 16 4.07 2.50 -6.60
CA PHE A 16 5.39 3.09 -6.77
C PHE A 16 5.29 4.49 -7.38
N PRO A 17 5.92 5.52 -6.78
CA PRO A 17 6.04 6.85 -7.38
C PRO A 17 6.66 6.84 -8.78
N SER A 18 7.67 5.99 -8.98
CA SER A 18 8.30 5.71 -10.26
C SER A 18 8.27 4.21 -10.53
N LEU A 19 7.99 3.80 -11.77
CA LEU A 19 8.11 2.40 -12.18
C LEU A 19 9.58 2.02 -12.48
N GLU A 20 10.44 3.02 -12.68
CA GLU A 20 11.87 2.86 -12.92
C GLU A 20 12.63 3.34 -11.68
N PHE A 21 13.27 2.40 -10.98
CA PHE A 21 14.15 2.66 -9.85
C PHE A 21 15.26 1.61 -9.78
N GLU A 22 16.36 1.96 -9.13
CA GLU A 22 17.49 1.07 -8.95
C GLU A 22 17.07 -0.19 -8.18
N GLY A 23 17.37 -1.37 -8.72
CA GLY A 23 16.95 -2.65 -8.15
C GLY A 23 15.53 -3.09 -8.48
N ARG A 24 14.79 -2.38 -9.35
CA ARG A 24 13.43 -2.77 -9.78
C ARG A 24 13.33 -4.22 -10.27
N SER A 25 14.36 -4.74 -10.94
CA SER A 25 14.41 -6.14 -11.42
C SER A 25 14.46 -7.18 -10.30
N LEU A 26 14.77 -6.77 -9.08
CA LEU A 26 14.76 -7.62 -7.88
C LEU A 26 13.37 -7.72 -7.24
N VAL A 27 12.41 -6.88 -7.67
CA VAL A 27 11.07 -6.79 -7.07
C VAL A 27 10.07 -7.65 -7.86
N HIS A 28 9.52 -8.64 -7.16
CA HIS A 28 8.47 -9.54 -7.63
C HIS A 28 7.16 -9.18 -6.95
N ILE A 29 6.08 -9.14 -7.72
CA ILE A 29 4.78 -8.63 -7.26
C ILE A 29 3.72 -9.70 -7.49
N LEU A 30 3.05 -10.14 -6.43
CA LEU A 30 1.85 -10.96 -6.52
C LEU A 30 0.61 -10.08 -6.65
N PRO A 31 -0.33 -10.39 -7.56
CA PRO A 31 -1.55 -9.60 -7.65
C PRO A 31 -2.44 -9.85 -6.43
N LEU A 32 -3.00 -8.77 -5.86
CA LEU A 32 -4.23 -8.86 -5.07
C LEU A 32 -5.34 -9.49 -5.92
N GLY A 33 -6.42 -9.96 -5.28
CA GLY A 33 -7.61 -10.44 -5.97
C GLY A 33 -8.84 -9.56 -5.70
N ILE A 34 -9.75 -9.53 -6.67
CA ILE A 34 -11.12 -9.10 -6.48
C ILE A 34 -11.99 -10.35 -6.52
N GLN A 35 -12.53 -10.72 -5.36
CA GLN A 35 -13.42 -11.85 -5.21
C GLN A 35 -14.88 -11.42 -5.41
N VAL A 36 -15.57 -12.10 -6.31
CA VAL A 36 -17.03 -12.00 -6.49
C VAL A 36 -17.60 -13.41 -6.42
N ARG A 37 -18.37 -13.67 -5.35
CA ARG A 37 -18.88 -15.02 -5.03
C ARG A 37 -17.70 -16.01 -4.91
N ASP A 38 -17.67 -17.03 -5.76
CA ASP A 38 -16.64 -18.10 -5.76
C ASP A 38 -15.50 -17.86 -6.76
N GLN A 39 -15.49 -16.70 -7.43
CA GLN A 39 -14.46 -16.37 -8.41
C GLN A 39 -13.55 -15.27 -7.89
N VAL A 40 -12.25 -15.47 -8.06
CA VAL A 40 -11.22 -14.45 -7.77
C VAL A 40 -10.62 -14.01 -9.09
N VAL A 41 -10.73 -12.72 -9.38
CA VAL A 41 -10.08 -12.09 -10.54
C VAL A 41 -8.83 -11.38 -10.04
N PRO A 42 -7.62 -11.71 -10.53
CA PRO A 42 -6.42 -11.02 -10.10
C PRO A 42 -6.47 -9.53 -10.50
N ASP A 43 -5.97 -8.66 -9.64
CA ASP A 43 -5.75 -7.25 -9.89
C ASP A 43 -4.30 -7.05 -10.37
N SER A 44 -4.10 -7.39 -11.65
CA SER A 44 -2.82 -7.26 -12.33
C SER A 44 -2.96 -6.33 -13.54
N PRO A 45 -2.05 -5.35 -13.71
CA PRO A 45 -2.02 -4.51 -14.90
C PRO A 45 -1.70 -5.30 -16.19
N LEU A 46 -1.24 -6.55 -16.06
CA LEU A 46 -0.95 -7.46 -17.18
C LEU A 46 -2.20 -8.22 -17.69
N LEU A 47 -3.33 -8.13 -16.99
CA LEU A 47 -4.56 -8.78 -17.46
C LEU A 47 -5.22 -7.98 -18.60
N PRO A 48 -5.78 -8.66 -19.61
CA PRO A 48 -6.52 -8.00 -20.68
C PRO A 48 -7.66 -7.14 -20.12
N LYS A 49 -7.84 -5.93 -20.67
CA LYS A 49 -8.91 -4.98 -20.29
C LYS A 49 -10.33 -5.59 -20.32
N ALA A 50 -10.51 -6.67 -21.10
CA ALA A 50 -11.78 -7.37 -21.26
C ALA A 50 -12.11 -8.36 -20.13
N THR A 51 -11.16 -8.70 -19.25
CA THR A 51 -11.30 -9.75 -18.21
C THR A 51 -11.25 -9.22 -16.78
N GLY A 52 -11.28 -7.90 -16.57
CA GLY A 52 -11.09 -7.28 -15.25
C GLY A 52 -12.14 -6.24 -14.85
N PHE A 53 -12.29 -6.01 -13.54
CA PHE A 53 -13.14 -4.97 -12.95
C PHE A 53 -12.49 -3.58 -13.00
N HIS A 54 -12.05 -3.14 -14.18
CA HIS A 54 -11.24 -1.92 -14.31
C HIS A 54 -12.01 -0.63 -13.97
N ASN A 55 -13.33 -0.60 -14.23
CA ASN A 55 -14.15 0.60 -14.07
C ASN A 55 -15.34 0.41 -13.13
N VAL A 56 -15.93 -0.79 -13.06
CA VAL A 56 -17.10 -1.06 -12.22
C VAL A 56 -16.82 -2.30 -11.41
N ILE A 57 -16.77 -2.13 -10.09
CA ILE A 57 -16.56 -3.21 -9.14
C ILE A 57 -17.92 -3.53 -8.51
N PRO A 58 -18.39 -4.79 -8.54
CA PRO A 58 -19.67 -5.15 -7.95
C PRO A 58 -19.75 -4.80 -6.46
N PRO A 59 -20.90 -4.33 -5.93
CA PRO A 59 -21.03 -3.96 -4.51
C PRO A 59 -20.76 -5.11 -3.52
N GLU A 60 -20.93 -6.36 -3.96
CA GLU A 60 -20.62 -7.57 -3.20
C GLU A 60 -19.15 -7.99 -3.25
N ALA A 61 -18.34 -7.35 -4.10
CA ALA A 61 -16.96 -7.73 -4.32
C ALA A 61 -16.10 -7.49 -3.06
N LYS A 62 -15.15 -8.38 -2.83
CA LYS A 62 -14.18 -8.28 -1.73
C LYS A 62 -12.77 -8.24 -2.28
N THR A 63 -11.94 -7.41 -1.68
CA THR A 63 -10.51 -7.45 -1.95
C THR A 63 -9.90 -8.57 -1.13
N VAL A 64 -9.10 -9.42 -1.77
CA VAL A 64 -8.40 -10.53 -1.12
C VAL A 64 -6.90 -10.41 -1.39
N ALA A 65 -6.09 -10.79 -0.40
CA ALA A 65 -4.65 -10.92 -0.55
C ALA A 65 -4.30 -12.13 -1.42
N PRO A 66 -3.06 -12.24 -1.95
CA PRO A 66 -2.60 -13.49 -2.55
C PRO A 66 -2.74 -14.63 -1.55
N SER A 67 -3.20 -15.77 -2.04
CA SER A 67 -3.42 -16.98 -1.24
C SER A 67 -2.11 -17.62 -0.77
N THR A 68 -2.21 -18.47 0.25
CA THR A 68 -1.08 -19.27 0.73
C THR A 68 -0.46 -20.12 -0.39
N ASP A 69 -1.25 -20.62 -1.33
CA ASP A 69 -0.76 -21.41 -2.46
C ASP A 69 0.00 -20.54 -3.48
N GLU A 70 -0.46 -19.32 -3.76
CA GLU A 70 0.25 -18.37 -4.62
C GLU A 70 1.60 -17.96 -4.02
N PHE A 71 1.65 -17.70 -2.71
CA PHE A 71 2.92 -17.46 -2.02
C PHE A 71 3.85 -18.70 -2.06
N CYS A 72 3.32 -19.90 -1.84
CA CYS A 72 4.10 -21.14 -1.97
C CYS A 72 4.72 -21.28 -3.36
N GLN A 73 3.94 -21.03 -4.42
CA GLN A 73 4.42 -21.07 -5.80
C GLN A 73 5.52 -20.02 -6.03
N ALA A 74 5.32 -18.79 -5.55
CA ALA A 74 6.30 -17.72 -5.66
C ALA A 74 7.61 -18.08 -4.96
N TYR A 75 7.56 -18.58 -3.71
CA TYR A 75 8.75 -18.99 -2.98
C TYR A 75 9.53 -20.11 -3.69
N ASN A 76 8.84 -21.14 -4.18
CA ASN A 76 9.47 -22.22 -4.93
C ASN A 76 10.16 -21.72 -6.20
N GLN A 77 9.52 -20.81 -6.95
CA GLN A 77 10.11 -20.26 -8.17
C GLN A 77 11.30 -19.35 -7.89
N LEU A 78 11.18 -18.46 -6.91
CA LEU A 78 12.23 -17.50 -6.57
C LEU A 78 13.45 -18.18 -5.94
N ALA A 79 13.25 -19.23 -5.15
CA ALA A 79 14.34 -19.98 -4.54
C ALA A 79 15.24 -20.72 -5.55
N LEU A 80 14.82 -20.83 -6.83
CA LEU A 80 15.67 -21.34 -7.91
C LEU A 80 16.76 -20.35 -8.33
N GLN A 81 16.58 -19.05 -8.05
CA GLN A 81 17.43 -17.96 -8.53
C GLN A 81 18.05 -17.12 -7.41
N TYR A 82 17.43 -17.13 -6.24
CA TYR A 82 17.77 -16.29 -5.10
C TYR A 82 18.03 -17.13 -3.84
N ASP A 83 19.04 -16.75 -3.08
CA ASP A 83 19.41 -17.35 -1.79
C ASP A 83 18.59 -16.77 -0.63
N ALA A 84 17.92 -15.64 -0.85
CA ALA A 84 17.06 -14.97 0.12
C ALA A 84 15.88 -14.28 -0.55
N ILE A 85 14.73 -14.32 0.13
CA ILE A 85 13.49 -13.68 -0.27
C ILE A 85 13.04 -12.79 0.88
N LEU A 86 13.05 -11.46 0.68
CA LEU A 86 12.48 -10.51 1.62
C LEU A 86 11.06 -10.16 1.17
N ALA A 87 10.06 -10.72 1.83
CA ALA A 87 8.66 -10.41 1.60
C ALA A 87 8.27 -9.15 2.40
N ILE A 88 7.99 -8.04 1.73
CA ILE A 88 7.51 -6.79 2.34
C ILE A 88 6.05 -6.64 1.93
N LEU A 89 5.14 -6.74 2.90
CA LEU A 89 3.71 -6.90 2.62
C LEU A 89 2.89 -5.80 3.31
N PRO A 90 1.68 -5.49 2.81
CA PRO A 90 0.81 -4.50 3.42
C PRO A 90 0.47 -4.88 4.86
N SER A 91 0.00 -3.87 5.62
CA SER A 91 -0.43 -4.02 7.01
C SER A 91 -1.31 -5.26 7.18
N SER A 92 -0.93 -6.12 8.13
CA SER A 92 -1.73 -7.29 8.52
C SER A 92 -3.11 -6.92 9.10
N HIS A 93 -3.27 -5.66 9.52
CA HIS A 93 -4.55 -5.10 9.95
C HIS A 93 -5.47 -4.67 8.80
N LEU A 94 -4.99 -4.71 7.55
CA LEU A 94 -5.78 -4.37 6.37
C LEU A 94 -6.01 -5.58 5.46
N LEU A 95 -4.98 -6.40 5.26
CA LEU A 95 -5.00 -7.53 4.35
C LEU A 95 -4.32 -8.74 5.00
N ASP A 96 -4.79 -9.93 4.65
CA ASP A 96 -4.29 -11.18 5.25
C ASP A 96 -2.98 -11.66 4.59
N ALA A 97 -2.33 -10.82 3.78
CA ALA A 97 -1.13 -11.14 3.00
C ALA A 97 0.02 -11.66 3.89
N VAL A 98 0.27 -11.00 5.02
CA VAL A 98 1.32 -11.40 5.98
C VAL A 98 1.05 -12.81 6.53
N GLN A 99 -0.20 -13.10 6.91
CA GLN A 99 -0.59 -14.41 7.42
C GLN A 99 -0.42 -15.50 6.35
N ASN A 100 -0.95 -15.27 5.15
CA ASN A 100 -0.84 -16.20 4.03
C ASN A 100 0.63 -16.47 3.64
N ALA A 101 1.46 -15.42 3.66
CA ALA A 101 2.90 -15.52 3.38
C ALA A 101 3.66 -16.33 4.45
N MET A 102 3.29 -16.20 5.73
CA MET A 102 3.89 -16.99 6.82
C MET A 102 3.51 -18.46 6.71
N GLU A 103 2.23 -18.78 6.53
CA GLU A 103 1.77 -20.15 6.31
C GLU A 103 2.43 -20.79 5.09
N ALA A 104 2.66 -20.01 4.03
CA ALA A 104 3.34 -20.48 2.85
C ALA A 104 4.82 -20.79 3.11
N ALA A 105 5.49 -19.98 3.94
CA ALA A 105 6.88 -20.19 4.30
C ALA A 105 7.07 -21.46 5.15
N GLU A 106 6.11 -21.79 6.02
CA GLU A 106 6.11 -23.05 6.78
C GLU A 106 5.93 -24.29 5.88
N LYS A 107 5.14 -24.16 4.80
CA LYS A 107 4.87 -25.24 3.84
C LYS A 107 5.98 -25.39 2.79
N ALA A 108 6.64 -24.29 2.42
CA ALA A 108 7.67 -24.27 1.40
C ALA A 108 8.92 -25.04 1.86
N ARG A 109 9.34 -26.02 1.06
CA ARG A 109 10.57 -26.79 1.30
C ARG A 109 11.70 -26.27 0.43
N VAL A 110 12.08 -25.01 0.66
CA VAL A 110 13.13 -24.32 -0.11
C VAL A 110 14.35 -24.01 0.75
N ASN A 111 15.53 -23.93 0.12
CA ASN A 111 16.78 -23.59 0.82
C ASN A 111 17.00 -22.08 0.98
N ALA A 112 16.17 -21.24 0.37
CA ALA A 112 16.27 -19.79 0.46
C ALA A 112 15.85 -19.27 1.85
N ASP A 113 16.55 -18.27 2.37
CA ASP A 113 16.16 -17.55 3.60
C ASP A 113 14.96 -16.65 3.32
N ILE A 114 13.77 -17.03 3.81
CA ILE A 114 12.54 -16.26 3.65
C ILE A 114 12.32 -15.40 4.90
N ARG A 115 12.23 -14.09 4.72
CA ARG A 115 11.90 -13.13 5.78
C ARG A 115 10.69 -12.32 5.40
N ILE A 116 9.72 -12.28 6.29
CA ILE A 116 8.46 -11.57 6.09
C ILE A 116 8.45 -10.33 6.98
N ILE A 117 8.09 -9.20 6.39
CA ILE A 117 7.92 -7.91 7.04
C ILE A 117 6.46 -7.49 6.86
N ASP A 118 5.74 -7.36 7.98
CA ASP A 118 4.53 -6.55 8.04
C ASP A 118 4.94 -5.07 7.99
N SER A 119 4.62 -4.40 6.88
CA SER A 119 4.99 -3.00 6.67
C SER A 119 4.24 -2.01 7.56
N GLN A 120 3.13 -2.44 8.18
CA GLN A 120 2.21 -1.56 8.91
C GLN A 120 1.72 -0.35 8.08
N THR A 121 1.78 -0.48 6.75
CA THR A 121 1.29 0.53 5.80
C THR A 121 0.70 -0.15 4.56
N CYS A 122 0.31 0.61 3.55
CA CYS A 122 -0.16 0.08 2.27
C CYS A 122 0.12 1.10 1.15
N ALA A 123 -0.34 0.83 -0.07
CA ALA A 123 -0.31 1.79 -1.18
C ALA A 123 1.09 2.40 -1.38
N ALA A 124 1.19 3.72 -1.39
CA ALA A 124 2.47 4.40 -1.61
C ALA A 124 3.47 4.21 -0.45
N GLY A 125 2.99 4.10 0.79
CA GLY A 125 3.85 3.79 1.93
C GLY A 125 4.56 2.44 1.76
N LEU A 126 3.84 1.41 1.31
CA LEU A 126 4.44 0.12 0.99
C LEU A 126 5.43 0.23 -0.17
N GLY A 127 5.08 1.00 -1.21
CA GLY A 127 5.97 1.29 -2.34
C GLY A 127 7.29 1.92 -1.92
N PHE A 128 7.28 2.87 -0.97
CA PHE A 128 8.49 3.51 -0.44
C PHE A 128 9.44 2.49 0.19
N LEU A 129 8.92 1.56 1.02
CA LEU A 129 9.72 0.51 1.65
C LEU A 129 10.31 -0.45 0.63
N VAL A 130 9.50 -0.91 -0.33
CA VAL A 130 9.95 -1.84 -1.37
C VAL A 130 11.03 -1.20 -2.25
N GLN A 131 10.86 0.07 -2.62
CA GLN A 131 11.85 0.80 -3.39
C GLN A 131 13.16 0.96 -2.60
N ALA A 132 13.10 1.40 -1.33
CA ALA A 132 14.29 1.56 -0.50
C ALA A 132 15.03 0.22 -0.29
N ALA A 133 14.31 -0.88 -0.15
CA ALA A 133 14.89 -2.22 -0.05
C ALA A 133 15.64 -2.60 -1.34
N ALA A 134 15.00 -2.36 -2.49
CA ALA A 134 15.57 -2.70 -3.80
C ALA A 134 16.84 -1.91 -4.07
N GLU A 135 16.82 -0.61 -3.81
CA GLU A 135 17.97 0.27 -3.94
C GLU A 135 19.12 -0.14 -3.01
N ALA A 136 18.82 -0.51 -1.76
CA ALA A 136 19.83 -0.98 -0.82
C ALA A 136 20.50 -2.28 -1.29
N ILE A 137 19.72 -3.25 -1.78
CA ILE A 137 20.27 -4.50 -2.33
C ILE A 137 21.14 -4.21 -3.55
N SER A 138 20.70 -3.35 -4.47
CA SER A 138 21.49 -2.96 -5.65
C SER A 138 22.80 -2.26 -5.30
N LYS A 139 22.84 -1.51 -4.18
CA LYS A 139 24.04 -0.90 -3.62
C LYS A 139 24.94 -1.89 -2.86
N GLY A 140 24.59 -3.18 -2.85
CA GLY A 140 25.40 -4.26 -2.26
C GLY A 140 25.21 -4.45 -0.76
N PHE A 141 24.14 -3.91 -0.17
CA PHE A 141 23.81 -4.18 1.23
C PHE A 141 23.41 -5.65 1.38
N ASP A 142 23.90 -6.29 2.44
CA ASP A 142 23.48 -7.66 2.76
C ASP A 142 22.04 -7.70 3.29
N ARG A 143 21.42 -8.88 3.21
CA ARG A 143 20.02 -9.12 3.63
C ARG A 143 19.71 -8.72 5.07
N PHE A 144 20.67 -8.81 6.00
CA PHE A 144 20.43 -8.44 7.39
C PHE A 144 20.36 -6.93 7.55
N ARG A 145 21.25 -6.19 6.87
CA ARG A 145 21.23 -4.72 6.83
C ARG A 145 19.98 -4.20 6.15
N VAL A 146 19.57 -4.81 5.04
CA VAL A 146 18.32 -4.43 4.35
C VAL A 146 17.12 -4.66 5.25
N TYR A 147 17.03 -5.83 5.92
CA TYR A 147 15.95 -6.09 6.88
C TYR A 147 15.90 -5.06 8.01
N ALA A 148 17.05 -4.74 8.61
CA ALA A 148 17.14 -3.76 9.69
C ALA A 148 16.75 -2.34 9.22
N LEU A 149 17.22 -1.93 8.03
CA LEU A 149 16.86 -0.66 7.39
C LEU A 149 15.35 -0.56 7.23
N ILE A 150 14.71 -1.54 6.61
CA ILE A 150 13.27 -1.50 6.33
C ILE A 150 12.47 -1.48 7.62
N ARG A 151 12.84 -2.28 8.63
CA ARG A 151 12.18 -2.19 9.94
C ARG A 151 12.28 -0.80 10.57
N GLY A 152 13.44 -0.15 10.46
CA GLY A 152 13.63 1.21 10.96
C GLY A 152 12.79 2.23 10.20
N MET A 153 12.63 2.06 8.88
CA MET A 153 11.84 2.96 8.05
C MET A 153 10.33 2.91 8.31
N ILE A 154 9.79 1.77 8.77
CA ILE A 154 8.34 1.61 9.02
C ILE A 154 7.81 2.69 9.96
N THR A 155 8.56 3.06 11.01
CA THR A 155 8.13 4.07 11.99
C THR A 155 8.22 5.51 11.49
N HIS A 156 8.73 5.72 10.28
CA HIS A 156 8.83 7.03 9.64
C HIS A 156 7.91 7.16 8.41
N ILE A 157 6.99 6.20 8.24
CA ILE A 157 5.94 6.27 7.23
C ILE A 157 4.64 6.67 7.90
N TYR A 158 4.07 7.75 7.40
CA TYR A 158 2.83 8.32 7.90
C TYR A 158 1.81 8.35 6.78
N ALA A 159 0.54 8.11 7.14
CA ALA A 159 -0.55 8.17 6.19
C ALA A 159 -1.77 8.84 6.80
N ILE A 160 -2.41 9.71 6.02
CA ILE A 160 -3.73 10.27 6.30
C ILE A 160 -4.66 9.96 5.13
N LEU A 161 -5.87 9.49 5.45
CA LEU A 161 -6.81 8.95 4.48
C LEU A 161 -8.20 9.54 4.71
N CYS A 162 -8.79 10.09 3.67
CA CYS A 162 -10.19 10.46 3.61
C CYS A 162 -10.97 9.32 2.94
N LEU A 163 -11.87 8.68 3.71
CA LEU A 163 -12.56 7.45 3.32
C LEU A 163 -14.09 7.62 3.42
N PRO A 164 -14.75 8.20 2.39
CA PRO A 164 -16.19 8.43 2.40
C PRO A 164 -17.04 7.15 2.41
N ASN A 165 -16.48 6.03 1.96
CA ASN A 165 -17.17 4.73 1.95
C ASN A 165 -16.35 3.71 2.75
N LEU A 166 -16.91 3.31 3.88
CA LEU A 166 -16.30 2.39 4.82
C LEU A 166 -16.87 0.97 4.74
N MET A 167 -17.82 0.71 3.83
CA MET A 167 -18.57 -0.54 3.79
C MET A 167 -17.67 -1.76 3.60
N ASN A 168 -16.68 -1.69 2.71
CA ASN A 168 -15.82 -2.84 2.41
C ASN A 168 -14.78 -3.08 3.51
N LEU A 169 -14.25 -2.01 4.14
CA LEU A 169 -13.43 -2.13 5.34
C LEU A 169 -14.21 -2.76 6.51
N ALA A 170 -15.48 -2.35 6.70
CA ALA A 170 -16.35 -2.90 7.73
C ALA A 170 -16.68 -4.39 7.47
N LYS A 171 -17.06 -4.74 6.23
CA LYS A 171 -17.31 -6.14 5.82
C LYS A 171 -16.07 -7.02 6.00
N ALA A 172 -14.87 -6.47 5.83
CA ALA A 172 -13.60 -7.16 6.05
C ALA A 172 -13.15 -7.15 7.52
N GLY A 173 -13.91 -6.53 8.43
CA GLY A 173 -13.58 -6.44 9.86
C GLY A 173 -12.34 -5.60 10.16
N LYS A 174 -11.94 -4.71 9.23
CA LYS A 174 -10.70 -3.91 9.33
C LYS A 174 -10.90 -2.53 9.96
N ILE A 175 -12.15 -2.20 10.30
CA ILE A 175 -12.54 -1.03 11.08
C ILE A 175 -13.64 -1.43 12.07
N ASP A 176 -13.76 -0.68 13.18
CA ASP A 176 -14.81 -0.94 14.15
C ASP A 176 -16.21 -0.71 13.55
N PRO A 177 -17.19 -1.58 13.81
CA PRO A 177 -18.55 -1.44 13.29
C PRO A 177 -19.20 -0.09 13.63
N GLU A 178 -18.89 0.47 14.81
CA GLU A 178 -19.39 1.79 15.23
C GLU A 178 -18.87 2.94 14.33
N GLN A 179 -17.67 2.80 13.75
CA GLN A 179 -17.13 3.75 12.79
C GLN A 179 -17.80 3.63 11.41
N SER A 180 -18.33 2.45 11.08
CA SER A 180 -19.04 2.23 9.81
C SER A 180 -20.40 2.93 9.76
N LEU A 181 -21.07 3.10 10.91
CA LEU A 181 -22.35 3.80 11.05
C LEU A 181 -22.24 5.30 10.76
N VAL A 182 -21.04 5.88 10.88
CA VAL A 182 -20.79 7.30 10.57
C VAL A 182 -20.89 7.57 9.07
N ALA A 183 -20.62 6.60 8.21
CA ALA A 183 -20.73 6.75 6.76
C ALA A 183 -22.17 6.99 6.28
N GLU A 184 -23.18 6.64 7.10
CA GLU A 184 -24.60 6.88 6.81
C GLU A 184 -25.03 8.33 7.09
N MET A 185 -24.21 9.13 7.79
CA MET A 185 -24.46 10.56 7.99
C MET A 185 -24.14 11.32 6.70
N LEU A 186 -25.17 11.53 5.87
CA LEU A 186 -25.11 12.32 4.63
C LEU A 186 -24.25 13.58 4.81
N ASN A 187 -23.17 13.69 4.01
CA ASN A 187 -22.26 14.83 3.85
C ASN A 187 -21.03 14.93 4.77
N LEU A 188 -20.66 13.90 5.54
CA LEU A 188 -19.36 13.87 6.22
C LEU A 188 -18.42 12.84 5.59
N ALA A 189 -17.18 13.24 5.32
CA ALA A 189 -16.11 12.38 4.86
C ALA A 189 -15.18 12.06 6.04
N PRO A 190 -15.20 10.81 6.57
CA PRO A 190 -14.32 10.39 7.65
C PRO A 190 -12.84 10.48 7.27
N VAL A 191 -12.02 11.02 8.16
CA VAL A 191 -10.57 11.10 8.02
C VAL A 191 -9.90 10.21 9.07
N PHE A 192 -8.94 9.42 8.61
CA PHE A 192 -8.18 8.48 9.41
C PHE A 192 -6.69 8.77 9.27
N VAL A 193 -5.93 8.48 10.31
CA VAL A 193 -4.48 8.28 10.22
C VAL A 193 -4.16 6.80 10.33
N MET A 194 -2.97 6.41 9.87
CA MET A 194 -2.47 5.06 10.07
C MET A 194 -1.50 5.03 11.25
N GLU A 195 -1.85 4.28 12.30
CA GLU A 195 -1.01 4.08 13.48
C GLU A 195 -0.88 2.60 13.77
N ASN A 196 0.36 2.12 13.92
CA ASN A 196 0.66 0.70 14.14
C ASN A 196 -0.08 -0.23 13.15
N GLY A 197 -0.16 0.18 11.89
CA GLY A 197 -0.86 -0.54 10.82
C GLY A 197 -2.39 -0.42 10.82
N ARG A 198 -3.00 0.24 11.79
CA ARG A 198 -4.47 0.37 11.93
C ARG A 198 -4.95 1.73 11.46
N LEU A 199 -6.19 1.78 10.95
CA LEU A 199 -6.87 3.03 10.65
C LEU A 199 -7.47 3.60 11.94
N ILE A 200 -6.95 4.74 12.40
CA ILE A 200 -7.42 5.45 13.58
C ILE A 200 -8.22 6.68 13.14
N PRO A 201 -9.51 6.80 13.51
CA PRO A 201 -10.33 7.95 13.13
C PRO A 201 -9.84 9.20 13.88
N VAL A 202 -9.63 10.29 13.14
CA VAL A 202 -9.13 11.55 13.73
C VAL A 202 -10.14 12.70 13.62
N GLN A 203 -10.82 12.81 12.49
CA GLN A 203 -11.81 13.87 12.28
C GLN A 203 -12.78 13.55 11.14
N LYS A 204 -13.72 14.47 10.88
CA LYS A 204 -14.72 14.36 9.81
C LYS A 204 -14.73 15.65 9.00
N ALA A 205 -14.44 15.55 7.71
CA ALA A 205 -14.49 16.67 6.79
C ALA A 205 -15.92 16.88 6.27
N ARG A 206 -16.38 18.12 6.20
CA ARG A 206 -17.74 18.50 5.75
C ARG A 206 -17.82 18.81 4.26
N ASN A 207 -16.68 19.12 3.65
CA ASN A 207 -16.59 19.49 2.24
C ASN A 207 -15.15 19.34 1.75
N SER A 208 -15.00 19.44 0.42
CA SER A 208 -13.73 19.32 -0.29
C SER A 208 -12.65 20.29 0.21
N ARG A 209 -13.00 21.54 0.54
CA ARG A 209 -12.03 22.52 1.08
C ARG A 209 -11.43 22.02 2.39
N GLN A 210 -12.28 21.52 3.29
CA GLN A 210 -11.80 21.00 4.57
C GLN A 210 -10.89 19.77 4.38
N ILE A 211 -11.15 18.90 3.40
CA ILE A 211 -10.24 17.77 3.09
C ILE A 211 -8.86 18.30 2.69
N VAL A 212 -8.81 19.31 1.82
CA VAL A 212 -7.55 19.94 1.41
C VAL A 212 -6.84 20.58 2.59
N ASP A 213 -7.54 21.37 3.42
CA ASP A 213 -6.97 22.03 4.60
C ASP A 213 -6.32 21.00 5.55
N ILE A 214 -7.03 19.90 5.85
CA ILE A 214 -6.55 18.82 6.72
C ILE A 214 -5.29 18.16 6.16
N PHE A 215 -5.26 17.89 4.86
CA PHE A 215 -4.15 17.21 4.20
C PHE A 215 -2.92 18.11 4.09
N GLU A 216 -3.13 19.40 3.88
CA GLU A 216 -2.09 20.43 3.90
C GLU A 216 -1.48 20.55 5.31
N GLU A 217 -2.31 20.64 6.34
CA GLU A 217 -1.88 20.66 7.75
C GLU A 217 -1.06 19.41 8.09
N PHE A 218 -1.54 18.22 7.72
CA PHE A 218 -0.82 16.96 7.95
C PHE A 218 0.59 16.97 7.35
N VAL A 219 0.76 17.41 6.09
CA VAL A 219 2.09 17.45 5.47
C VAL A 219 2.98 18.51 6.11
N ALA A 220 2.40 19.60 6.62
CA ALA A 220 3.13 20.66 7.30
C ALA A 220 3.69 20.26 8.69
N GLU A 221 3.23 19.16 9.27
CA GLU A 221 3.76 18.63 10.54
C GLU A 221 5.16 18.00 10.39
N PHE A 222 5.60 17.70 9.16
CA PHE A 222 6.89 17.07 8.91
C PHE A 222 7.97 18.09 8.56
N ASP A 223 9.06 18.09 9.32
CA ASP A 223 10.20 19.00 9.11
C ASP A 223 11.07 18.56 7.91
N GLN A 224 11.23 17.26 7.71
CA GLN A 224 12.10 16.69 6.67
C GLN A 224 11.42 15.56 5.88
N PRO A 225 10.31 15.86 5.17
CA PRO A 225 9.68 14.88 4.29
C PRO A 225 10.62 14.56 3.12
N VAL A 226 10.89 13.27 2.92
CA VAL A 226 11.74 12.75 1.85
C VAL A 226 10.88 12.39 0.63
N GLN A 227 9.72 11.80 0.84
CA GLN A 227 8.78 11.45 -0.22
C GLN A 227 7.35 11.76 0.23
N VAL A 228 6.57 12.36 -0.66
CA VAL A 228 5.12 12.52 -0.50
C VAL A 228 4.41 12.00 -1.73
N ALA A 229 3.39 11.18 -1.51
CA ALA A 229 2.53 10.66 -2.55
C ALA A 229 1.07 10.85 -2.19
N ILE A 230 0.32 11.45 -3.12
CA ILE A 230 -1.13 11.52 -3.09
C ILE A 230 -1.65 10.31 -3.85
N THR A 231 -2.49 9.50 -3.20
CA THR A 231 -3.18 8.37 -3.84
C THR A 231 -4.67 8.65 -3.93
N GLN A 232 -5.29 8.27 -5.04
CA GLN A 232 -6.70 8.56 -5.32
C GLN A 232 -7.48 7.34 -5.82
N GLY A 233 -8.75 7.29 -5.46
CA GLY A 233 -9.74 6.42 -6.06
C GLY A 233 -10.15 6.84 -7.48
N SER A 234 -11.19 6.20 -8.03
CA SER A 234 -11.68 6.45 -9.40
C SER A 234 -12.68 7.60 -9.50
N GLU A 235 -13.32 8.00 -8.40
CA GLU A 235 -14.38 9.01 -8.34
C GLU A 235 -13.97 10.24 -7.50
N THR A 236 -12.66 10.42 -7.31
CA THR A 236 -12.12 11.57 -6.56
C THR A 236 -12.21 12.84 -7.41
N SER A 237 -12.48 13.99 -6.76
CA SER A 237 -12.69 15.27 -7.45
C SER A 237 -11.39 15.81 -8.04
N GLU A 238 -11.32 15.96 -9.37
CA GLU A 238 -10.14 16.52 -10.05
C GLU A 238 -9.78 17.93 -9.54
N LEU A 239 -10.79 18.75 -9.23
CA LEU A 239 -10.58 20.09 -8.68
C LEU A 239 -9.97 20.04 -7.27
N GLU A 240 -10.44 19.12 -6.43
CA GLU A 240 -9.92 18.92 -5.07
C GLU A 240 -8.45 18.54 -5.10
N ILE A 241 -8.12 17.57 -5.94
CA ILE A 241 -6.77 17.05 -6.10
C ILE A 241 -5.83 18.10 -6.67
N LYS A 242 -6.29 18.85 -7.68
CA LYS A 242 -5.52 19.97 -8.22
C LYS A 242 -5.26 21.03 -7.16
N THR A 243 -6.28 21.40 -6.40
CA THR A 243 -6.16 22.41 -5.33
C THR A 243 -5.17 21.96 -4.26
N LEU A 244 -5.27 20.70 -3.82
CA LEU A 244 -4.35 20.10 -2.85
C LEU A 244 -2.91 20.13 -3.37
N LYS A 245 -2.69 19.67 -4.61
CA LYS A 245 -1.37 19.67 -5.23
C LYS A 245 -0.78 21.07 -5.33
N ASP A 246 -1.57 22.05 -5.76
CA ASP A 246 -1.13 23.43 -5.92
C ASP A 246 -0.71 24.03 -4.57
N ARG A 247 -1.49 23.81 -3.50
CA ARG A 247 -1.17 24.29 -2.15
C ARG A 247 0.08 23.63 -1.56
N LEU A 248 0.16 22.30 -1.65
CA LEU A 248 1.35 21.58 -1.18
C LEU A 248 2.61 22.03 -1.94
N SER A 249 2.51 22.23 -3.26
CA SER A 249 3.64 22.72 -4.07
C SER A 249 4.06 24.15 -3.72
N GLN A 250 3.13 25.01 -3.28
CA GLN A 250 3.42 26.38 -2.84
C GLN A 250 4.12 26.40 -1.49
N ASN A 251 3.67 25.60 -0.53
CA ASN A 251 4.22 25.60 0.84
C ASN A 251 5.49 24.74 0.97
N GLN A 252 5.63 23.71 0.12
CA GLN A 252 6.73 22.74 0.14
C GLN A 252 7.39 22.62 -1.25
N PRO A 253 7.95 23.70 -1.82
CA PRO A 253 8.38 23.76 -3.22
C PRO A 253 9.54 22.82 -3.59
N ARG A 254 10.25 22.26 -2.60
CA ARG A 254 11.35 21.30 -2.80
C ARG A 254 10.88 19.85 -2.77
N LEU A 255 9.63 19.59 -2.39
CA LEU A 255 9.10 18.26 -2.20
C LEU A 255 8.51 17.74 -3.51
N ALA A 256 9.02 16.61 -3.99
CA ALA A 256 8.45 15.94 -5.16
C ALA A 256 7.15 15.25 -4.75
N ILE A 257 6.01 15.82 -5.17
CA ILE A 257 4.68 15.27 -4.90
C ILE A 257 4.25 14.37 -6.05
N ASN A 258 4.14 13.07 -5.75
CA ASN A 258 3.72 12.07 -6.72
C ASN A 258 2.21 11.85 -6.64
N MET A 259 1.57 11.67 -7.78
CA MET A 259 0.13 11.40 -7.87
C MET A 259 -0.07 10.00 -8.41
N LEU A 260 -0.73 9.15 -7.63
CA LEU A 260 -0.89 7.74 -7.94
C LEU A 260 -2.36 7.35 -7.91
N SER A 261 -2.79 6.62 -8.93
CA SER A 261 -4.12 6.04 -8.96
C SER A 261 -4.08 4.70 -8.23
N MET A 262 -4.99 4.50 -7.27
CA MET A 262 -5.15 3.21 -6.61
C MET A 262 -5.57 2.14 -7.63
N SER A 263 -5.11 0.91 -7.40
CA SER A 263 -5.54 -0.24 -8.20
C SER A 263 -7.02 -0.57 -7.94
N PRO A 264 -7.72 -1.29 -8.84
CA PRO A 264 -9.07 -1.80 -8.60
C PRO A 264 -9.27 -2.46 -7.22
N ALA A 265 -8.35 -3.32 -6.77
CA ALA A 265 -8.44 -3.98 -5.48
C ALA A 265 -8.36 -2.99 -4.31
N LEU A 266 -7.47 -1.99 -4.39
CA LEU A 266 -7.38 -0.93 -3.37
C LEU A 266 -8.62 -0.02 -3.39
N ARG A 267 -9.14 0.33 -4.57
CA ARG A 267 -10.37 1.11 -4.72
C ARG A 267 -11.58 0.38 -4.18
N ASN A 268 -11.64 -0.95 -4.35
CA ASN A 268 -12.68 -1.75 -3.73
C ASN A 268 -12.56 -1.72 -2.21
N LEU A 269 -11.35 -1.85 -1.67
CA LEU A 269 -11.13 -1.85 -0.22
C LEU A 269 -11.47 -0.50 0.42
N PHE A 270 -10.90 0.60 -0.10
CA PHE A 270 -10.99 1.95 0.47
C PHE A 270 -12.15 2.80 -0.05
N GLY A 271 -12.83 2.34 -1.10
CA GLY A 271 -13.92 3.04 -1.77
C GLY A 271 -13.46 3.92 -2.93
N PRO A 272 -14.35 4.18 -3.92
CA PRO A 272 -14.00 4.88 -5.15
C PRO A 272 -13.69 6.37 -4.96
N LYS A 273 -14.16 6.98 -3.87
CA LYS A 273 -13.91 8.39 -3.51
C LYS A 273 -12.77 8.56 -2.52
N CYS A 274 -11.97 7.52 -2.27
CA CYS A 274 -10.81 7.59 -1.40
C CYS A 274 -9.82 8.64 -1.92
N LEU A 275 -9.25 9.40 -0.99
CA LEU A 275 -8.08 10.23 -1.19
C LEU A 275 -7.15 10.02 0.01
N ALA A 276 -5.85 9.87 -0.21
CA ALA A 276 -4.89 9.69 0.86
C ALA A 276 -3.55 10.33 0.54
N ILE A 277 -2.83 10.77 1.57
CA ILE A 277 -1.42 11.18 1.50
C ILE A 277 -0.58 10.19 2.29
N PHE A 278 0.51 9.76 1.68
CA PHE A 278 1.58 9.00 2.32
C PHE A 278 2.85 9.85 2.34
N THR A 279 3.47 9.94 3.50
CA THR A 279 4.70 10.69 3.74
C THR A 279 5.76 9.74 4.30
N LEU A 280 6.95 9.74 3.69
CA LEU A 280 8.15 9.18 4.29
C LEU A 280 8.99 10.33 4.84
N GLU A 281 9.22 10.34 6.14
CA GLU A 281 10.15 11.27 6.79
C GLU A 281 11.56 10.69 6.82
N LYS A 282 12.57 11.57 6.85
CA LYS A 282 13.96 11.16 6.93
C LYS A 282 14.24 10.39 8.21
N VAL A 283 14.80 9.19 8.07
CA VAL A 283 15.32 8.41 9.20
C VAL A 283 16.59 9.10 9.72
N ILE A 284 16.61 9.46 11.01
CA ILE A 284 17.75 10.11 11.69
C ILE A 284 18.82 9.08 12.06
#